data_AF-A0A973C372-F1
#
_entry.id   AF-A0A973C372-F1
#
_cell.length_a   1.000
_cell.length_b   1.000
_cell.length_c   1.000
_cell.angle_alpha   90.00
_cell.angle_beta   90.00
_cell.angle_gamma   90.00
#
_symmetry.space_group_name_H-M   'P 1'
#
loop_
_entity.id
_entity.type
_entity.pdbx_description
1 polymer ?
#
loop_
_entity_poly.entity_id
_entity_poly.type
_entity_poly.pdbx_seq_one_letter_code
_entity_poly.pdbx_strand_id
1 'polypeptide(L)'
;MPIGKCKALSLTRFDRMYSTERNIVMRRHMIDACQALDFSVARKYERNLGSSRDVRHIREGVNLGRLFSIADHCTNPWYDLVNVQMYPVFDQELAMAIGDEFEADKVHAYQLPKSILSNLDKAVKQAWELTEAESKYVEAYKKSIQIRCEYYLAQVEEMKQIEL
;
A
#
# COMPACT_ATOMS: atom_id res chain seq x y z
N MET A 1 12.97 15.62 2.39
CA MET A 1 13.96 16.58 1.86
C MET A 1 13.27 17.91 1.61
N PRO A 2 13.65 19.00 2.30
CA PRO A 2 13.09 20.32 2.03
C PRO A 2 13.63 20.86 0.69
N ILE A 3 12.74 21.41 -0.13
CA ILE A 3 13.06 22.14 -1.37
C ILE A 3 12.38 23.50 -1.24
N GLY A 4 13.14 24.51 -0.78
CA GLY A 4 12.57 25.79 -0.37
C GLY A 4 11.56 25.60 0.77
N LYS A 5 10.32 26.03 0.55
CA LYS A 5 9.21 25.89 1.51
C LYS A 5 8.50 24.52 1.45
N CYS A 6 8.79 23.69 0.43
CA CYS A 6 8.08 22.45 0.20
C CYS A 6 8.86 21.26 0.77
N LYS A 7 8.14 20.27 1.30
CA LYS A 7 8.73 18.97 1.70
C LYS A 7 8.54 17.98 0.55
N ALA A 8 9.62 17.30 0.17
CA ALA A 8 9.62 16.24 -0.85
C ALA A 8 10.10 14.91 -0.28
N LEU A 9 9.51 13.82 -0.76
CA LEU A 9 9.97 12.45 -0.50
C LEU A 9 10.98 12.05 -1.59
N SER A 10 12.23 11.78 -1.20
CA SER A 10 13.26 11.29 -2.10
C SER A 10 13.48 9.81 -1.82
N LEU A 11 13.28 8.97 -2.83
CA LEU A 11 13.43 7.52 -2.74
C LEU A 11 14.58 7.06 -3.63
N THR A 12 15.41 6.15 -3.11
CA THR A 12 16.43 5.49 -3.93
C THR A 12 15.73 4.51 -4.88
N ARG A 13 15.94 4.70 -6.18
CA ARG A 13 15.42 3.80 -7.21
C ARG A 13 16.13 2.44 -7.14
N PHE A 14 15.37 1.36 -6.96
CA PHE A 14 15.91 -0.01 -6.89
C PHE A 14 16.26 -0.61 -8.27
N ASP A 15 15.90 0.06 -9.36
CA ASP A 15 16.29 -0.31 -10.73
C ASP A 15 17.50 0.45 -11.27
N ARG A 16 18.18 1.21 -10.42
CA ARG A 16 19.35 2.01 -10.76
C ARG A 16 20.45 1.78 -9.73
N MET A 17 21.67 1.54 -10.21
CA MET A 17 22.85 1.44 -9.36
C MET A 17 23.96 2.31 -9.94
N TYR A 18 24.33 3.37 -9.22
CA TYR A 18 25.43 4.24 -9.63
C TYR A 18 26.77 3.59 -9.30
N SER A 19 27.64 3.42 -10.30
CA SER A 19 29.02 2.99 -10.14
C SER A 19 29.91 4.22 -10.10
N THR A 20 30.48 4.50 -8.94
CA THR A 20 31.42 5.61 -8.73
C THR A 20 32.70 5.41 -9.54
N GLU A 21 33.24 4.19 -9.57
CA GLU A 21 34.47 3.84 -10.29
C GLU A 21 34.37 4.13 -11.80
N ARG A 22 33.22 3.82 -12.39
CA ARG A 22 33.00 3.95 -13.84
C ARG A 22 32.30 5.25 -14.21
N ASN A 23 31.80 6.00 -13.23
CA ASN A 23 30.93 7.16 -13.40
C ASN A 23 29.72 6.87 -14.32
N ILE A 24 29.06 5.72 -14.12
CA ILE A 24 27.89 5.30 -14.89
C ILE A 24 26.74 4.87 -13.99
N VAL A 25 25.51 4.97 -14.51
CA VAL A 25 24.32 4.40 -13.86
C VAL A 25 23.96 3.09 -14.55
N MET A 26 24.15 1.98 -13.85
CA MET A 26 23.67 0.67 -14.28
C MET A 26 22.16 0.58 -14.09
N ARG A 27 21.50 -0.16 -14.98
CA ARG A 27 20.04 -0.32 -14.99
C ARG A 27 19.67 -1.78 -14.85
N ARG A 28 18.72 -2.08 -13.96
CA ARG A 28 18.07 -3.39 -13.89
C ARG A 28 16.72 -3.27 -14.61
N HIS A 29 16.45 -4.16 -15.57
CA HIS A 29 15.14 -4.19 -16.21
C HIS A 29 14.09 -4.68 -15.21
N MET A 30 12.93 -4.06 -15.23
CA MET A 30 11.80 -4.41 -14.37
C MET A 30 10.51 -4.12 -15.13
N ILE A 31 9.50 -4.87 -14.78
CA ILE A 31 8.13 -4.71 -15.26
C ILE A 31 7.18 -4.66 -14.05
N ASP A 32 6.05 -4.00 -14.22
CA ASP A 32 4.98 -4.04 -13.23
C ASP A 32 4.08 -5.29 -13.42
N ALA A 33 3.12 -5.47 -12.51
CA ALA A 33 2.22 -6.61 -12.56
C ALA A 33 1.30 -6.61 -13.81
N CYS A 34 0.89 -5.44 -14.32
CA CYS A 34 0.09 -5.38 -15.55
C CYS A 34 0.91 -5.92 -16.72
N GLN A 35 2.15 -5.46 -16.87
CA GLN A 35 3.05 -5.93 -17.91
C GLN A 35 3.36 -7.43 -17.79
N ALA A 36 3.59 -7.92 -16.56
CA ALA A 36 3.84 -9.34 -16.32
C ALA A 36 2.63 -10.24 -16.66
N LEU A 37 1.40 -9.70 -16.53
CA LEU A 37 0.14 -10.38 -16.84
C LEU A 37 -0.37 -10.11 -18.26
N ASP A 38 0.42 -9.42 -19.10
CA ASP A 38 0.03 -8.97 -20.44
C ASP A 38 -1.27 -8.12 -20.47
N PHE A 39 -1.43 -7.28 -19.45
CA PHE A 39 -2.58 -6.40 -19.29
C PHE A 39 -2.24 -4.97 -19.70
N SER A 40 -3.20 -4.35 -20.41
CA SER A 40 -3.21 -2.90 -20.62
C SER A 40 -3.25 -2.15 -19.28
N VAL A 41 -2.70 -0.94 -19.25
CA VAL A 41 -2.75 -0.02 -18.10
C VAL A 41 -4.19 0.22 -17.62
N ALA A 42 -5.17 0.18 -18.53
CA ALA A 42 -6.59 0.32 -18.19
C ALA A 42 -7.10 -0.77 -17.23
N ARG A 43 -6.41 -1.90 -17.13
CA ARG A 43 -6.77 -3.06 -16.31
C ARG A 43 -6.00 -3.12 -14.98
N LYS A 44 -5.35 -2.03 -14.55
CA LYS A 44 -4.60 -1.96 -13.29
C LYS A 44 -5.44 -2.32 -12.06
N TYR A 45 -6.69 -1.87 -12.02
CA TYR A 45 -7.63 -2.14 -10.93
C TYR A 45 -8.52 -3.32 -11.29
N GLU A 46 -8.92 -4.10 -10.30
CA GLU A 46 -9.80 -5.25 -10.51
C GLU A 46 -11.12 -4.81 -11.19
N ARG A 47 -11.76 -3.77 -10.64
CA ARG A 47 -12.85 -3.03 -11.28
C ARG A 47 -12.31 -2.02 -12.30
N ASN A 48 -11.85 -2.52 -13.45
CA ASN A 48 -11.15 -1.74 -14.46
C ASN A 48 -11.98 -0.61 -15.12
N LEU A 49 -13.32 -0.67 -15.01
CA LEU A 49 -14.23 0.39 -15.49
C LEU A 49 -14.74 1.31 -14.38
N GLY A 50 -14.25 1.14 -13.15
CA GLY A 50 -14.66 1.93 -11.98
C GLY A 50 -15.72 1.26 -11.12
N SER A 51 -16.15 1.98 -10.08
CA SER A 51 -17.03 1.48 -9.00
C SER A 51 -18.51 1.83 -9.16
N SER A 52 -18.86 2.56 -10.23
CA SER A 52 -20.23 2.98 -10.53
C SER A 52 -21.15 1.77 -10.70
N ARG A 53 -22.40 1.92 -10.24
CA ARG A 53 -23.41 0.84 -10.20
C ARG A 53 -23.46 -0.01 -11.47
N ASP A 54 -23.47 0.64 -12.63
CA ASP A 54 -23.72 -0.02 -13.91
C ASP A 54 -22.51 -0.85 -14.40
N VAL A 55 -21.31 -0.61 -13.87
CA VAL A 55 -20.06 -1.30 -14.27
C VAL A 55 -19.39 -2.05 -13.12
N ARG A 56 -19.92 -1.93 -11.90
CA ARG A 56 -19.34 -2.51 -10.66
C ARG A 56 -19.11 -4.02 -10.73
N HIS A 57 -19.94 -4.73 -11.49
CA HIS A 57 -19.87 -6.17 -11.67
C HIS A 57 -18.72 -6.60 -12.59
N ILE A 58 -18.11 -5.67 -13.34
CA ILE A 58 -17.03 -5.94 -14.29
C ILE A 58 -15.70 -5.92 -13.52
N ARG A 59 -15.18 -7.12 -13.23
CA ARG A 59 -13.95 -7.37 -12.44
C ARG A 59 -12.86 -8.01 -13.28
N GLU A 60 -12.57 -7.43 -14.46
CA GLU A 60 -11.67 -8.06 -15.43
C GLU A 60 -10.20 -7.66 -15.29
N GLY A 61 -9.88 -6.67 -14.45
CA GLY A 61 -8.51 -6.21 -14.26
C GLY A 61 -7.67 -7.06 -13.32
N VAL A 62 -6.49 -6.57 -12.94
CA VAL A 62 -5.59 -7.29 -12.03
C VAL A 62 -6.30 -7.54 -10.70
N ASN A 63 -6.25 -8.77 -10.19
CA ASN A 63 -6.82 -9.19 -8.91
C ASN A 63 -5.77 -9.98 -8.11
N LEU A 64 -6.06 -10.27 -6.83
CA LEU A 64 -5.12 -10.96 -5.94
C LEU A 64 -4.73 -12.35 -6.45
N GLY A 65 -5.66 -13.11 -7.02
CA GLY A 65 -5.36 -14.44 -7.58
C GLY A 65 -4.34 -14.38 -8.71
N ARG A 66 -4.47 -13.41 -9.62
CA ARG A 66 -3.51 -13.17 -10.70
C ARG A 66 -2.17 -12.69 -10.15
N LEU A 67 -2.15 -11.78 -9.17
CA LEU A 67 -0.89 -11.36 -8.54
C LEU A 67 -0.17 -12.53 -7.87
N PHE A 68 -0.89 -13.39 -7.15
CA PHE A 68 -0.29 -14.55 -6.51
C PHE A 68 0.25 -15.58 -7.50
N SER A 69 -0.34 -15.71 -8.70
CA SER A 69 0.21 -16.57 -9.75
C SER A 69 1.60 -16.16 -10.26
N ILE A 70 2.02 -14.91 -10.02
CA ILE A 70 3.34 -14.39 -10.40
C ILE A 70 4.20 -14.00 -9.20
N ALA A 71 3.73 -14.21 -7.96
CA ALA A 71 4.37 -13.71 -6.75
C ALA A 71 5.78 -14.28 -6.54
N ASP A 72 6.03 -15.53 -6.93
CA ASP A 72 7.35 -16.16 -6.85
C ASP A 72 8.41 -15.47 -7.73
N HIS A 73 7.97 -14.71 -8.73
CA HIS A 73 8.84 -13.90 -9.58
C HIS A 73 9.01 -12.46 -9.07
N CYS A 74 8.21 -12.03 -8.10
CA CYS A 74 8.21 -10.68 -7.56
C CYS A 74 9.30 -10.49 -6.49
N THR A 75 10.54 -10.29 -6.93
CA THR A 75 11.70 -10.07 -6.02
C THR A 75 11.98 -8.60 -5.70
N ASN A 76 11.20 -7.67 -6.25
CA ASN A 76 11.41 -6.23 -6.10
C ASN A 76 10.87 -5.71 -4.75
N PRO A 77 11.53 -4.71 -4.13
CA PRO A 77 11.01 -4.05 -2.94
C PRO A 77 9.64 -3.42 -3.16
N TRP A 78 8.82 -3.35 -2.10
CA TRP A 78 7.56 -2.61 -2.13
C TRP A 78 7.80 -1.11 -2.27
N TYR A 79 6.91 -0.44 -3.00
CA TYR A 79 6.92 1.00 -3.20
C TYR A 79 5.49 1.54 -3.23
N ASP A 80 5.34 2.87 -3.17
CA ASP A 80 4.03 3.54 -3.19
C ASP A 80 3.10 3.12 -2.03
N LEU A 81 3.70 2.85 -0.86
CA LEU A 81 2.96 2.51 0.36
C LEU A 81 2.42 3.78 1.01
N VAL A 82 1.10 3.97 0.95
CA VAL A 82 0.39 5.13 1.51
C VAL A 82 -0.86 4.70 2.28
N ASN A 83 -1.15 5.38 3.40
CA ASN A 83 -2.40 5.18 4.15
C ASN A 83 -3.48 6.15 3.64
N VAL A 84 -4.21 5.75 2.60
CA VAL A 84 -5.26 6.59 1.98
C VAL A 84 -6.43 6.88 2.93
N GLN A 85 -6.66 6.04 3.94
CA GLN A 85 -7.72 6.25 4.95
C GLN A 85 -7.57 7.55 5.75
N MET A 86 -6.39 8.19 5.71
CA MET A 86 -6.18 9.52 6.30
C MET A 86 -6.97 10.64 5.61
N TYR A 87 -7.60 10.36 4.46
CA TYR A 87 -8.38 11.31 3.68
C TYR A 87 -9.84 10.87 3.56
N PRO A 88 -10.63 10.93 4.66
CA PRO A 88 -11.99 10.37 4.72
C PRO A 88 -13.02 11.11 3.86
N VAL A 89 -12.66 12.27 3.30
CA VAL A 89 -13.52 13.04 2.38
C VAL A 89 -13.69 12.39 1.01
N PHE A 90 -12.86 11.39 0.70
CA PHE A 90 -12.94 10.63 -0.54
C PHE A 90 -13.49 9.24 -0.26
N ASP A 91 -14.34 8.74 -1.14
CA ASP A 91 -14.74 7.34 -1.15
C ASP A 91 -13.53 6.46 -1.45
N GLN A 92 -13.37 5.40 -0.67
CA GLN A 92 -12.21 4.52 -0.72
C GLN A 92 -12.66 3.08 -0.86
N GLU A 93 -12.33 2.48 -2.00
CA GLU A 93 -12.42 1.05 -2.25
C GLU A 93 -11.01 0.50 -2.43
N LEU A 94 -10.78 -0.76 -2.02
CA LEU A 94 -9.56 -1.49 -2.32
C LEU A 94 -9.39 -1.61 -3.83
N ALA A 95 -8.14 -1.54 -4.30
CA ALA A 95 -7.83 -1.72 -5.72
C ALA A 95 -8.20 -3.12 -6.25
N MET A 96 -8.18 -4.11 -5.35
CA MET A 96 -8.48 -5.51 -5.57
C MET A 96 -9.25 -6.01 -4.36
N ALA A 97 -10.24 -6.87 -4.58
CA ALA A 97 -11.07 -7.40 -3.50
C ALA A 97 -10.30 -8.42 -2.66
N ILE A 98 -10.69 -8.54 -1.40
CA ILE A 98 -10.38 -9.70 -0.57
C ILE A 98 -11.67 -10.53 -0.47
N GLY A 99 -11.68 -11.70 -1.13
CA GLY A 99 -12.94 -12.39 -1.44
C GLY A 99 -13.76 -11.56 -2.42
N ASP A 100 -14.94 -11.12 -1.98
CA ASP A 100 -15.82 -10.20 -2.73
C ASP A 100 -15.86 -8.78 -2.15
N GLU A 101 -15.09 -8.53 -1.09
CA GLU A 101 -15.13 -7.28 -0.36
C GLU A 101 -14.10 -6.26 -0.87
N PHE A 102 -14.58 -5.05 -1.15
CA PHE A 102 -13.79 -3.91 -1.59
C PHE A 102 -13.68 -2.83 -0.50
N GLU A 103 -14.53 -2.87 0.53
CA GLU A 103 -14.47 -1.93 1.64
C GLU A 103 -13.48 -2.42 2.70
N ALA A 104 -12.43 -1.64 2.96
CA ALA A 104 -11.36 -2.02 3.90
C ALA A 104 -11.87 -2.35 5.32
N ASP A 105 -12.95 -1.69 5.75
CA ASP A 105 -13.52 -1.86 7.10
C ASP A 105 -14.35 -3.14 7.25
N LYS A 106 -14.65 -3.81 6.13
CA LYS A 106 -15.38 -5.09 6.06
C LYS A 106 -14.45 -6.28 5.78
N VAL A 107 -13.15 -6.03 5.59
CA VAL A 107 -12.15 -7.09 5.50
C VAL A 107 -11.81 -7.58 6.90
N HIS A 108 -11.83 -8.90 7.11
CA HIS A 108 -11.36 -9.56 8.33
C HIS A 108 -9.93 -10.08 8.11
N ALA A 109 -9.02 -9.96 9.09
CA ALA A 109 -7.60 -10.26 8.87
C ALA A 109 -6.98 -11.34 9.74
N TYR A 110 -5.94 -11.95 9.15
CA TYR A 110 -4.92 -12.76 9.79
C TYR A 110 -3.68 -11.87 10.13
N GLN A 111 -3.30 -11.88 11.41
CA GLN A 111 -2.06 -11.42 12.08
C GLN A 111 -1.12 -10.37 11.41
N LEU A 112 -0.99 -9.19 12.05
CA LEU A 112 0.28 -8.60 12.58
C LEU A 112 0.12 -7.11 12.99
N PRO A 113 0.42 -6.70 14.25
CA PRO A 113 0.31 -5.27 14.57
C PRO A 113 1.43 -4.60 15.41
N LYS A 114 2.25 -5.32 16.18
CA LYS A 114 3.14 -4.63 17.15
C LYS A 114 4.41 -4.02 16.54
N SER A 115 4.97 -4.63 15.50
CA SER A 115 6.22 -4.15 14.88
C SER A 115 6.03 -2.82 14.12
N ILE A 116 4.86 -2.60 13.52
CA ILE A 116 4.55 -1.44 12.67
C ILE A 116 4.60 -0.13 13.47
N LEU A 117 3.96 -0.09 14.65
CA LEU A 117 3.92 1.11 15.50
C LEU A 117 5.33 1.54 15.95
N SER A 118 6.17 0.58 16.34
CA SER A 118 7.55 0.85 16.78
C SER A 118 8.43 1.43 15.67
N ASN A 119 8.18 1.06 14.41
CA ASN A 119 8.90 1.59 13.26
C ASN A 119 8.40 3.00 12.89
N LEU A 120 7.11 3.26 13.09
CA LEU A 120 6.53 4.58 12.84
C LEU A 120 7.11 5.63 13.81
N ASP A 121 7.25 5.31 15.09
CA ASP A 121 7.88 6.22 16.05
C ASP A 121 9.35 6.51 15.72
N LYS A 122 10.08 5.51 15.22
CA LYS A 122 11.45 5.72 14.72
C LYS A 122 11.47 6.66 13.51
N ALA A 123 10.56 6.46 12.56
CA ALA A 123 10.45 7.29 11.36
C ALA A 123 10.10 8.75 11.71
N VAL A 124 9.19 8.96 12.68
CA VAL A 124 8.81 10.29 13.17
C VAL A 124 10.00 10.97 13.88
N LYS A 125 10.76 10.24 14.69
CA LYS A 125 11.97 10.77 15.36
C LYS A 125 13.10 11.12 14.38
N GLN A 126 13.15 10.44 13.23
CA GLN A 126 14.08 10.74 12.15
C GLN A 126 13.57 11.87 11.24
N ALA A 127 12.29 12.24 11.35
CA ALA A 127 11.73 13.36 10.63
C ALA A 127 12.16 14.68 11.30
N TRP A 128 12.40 15.68 10.45
CA TRP A 128 12.71 17.06 10.82
C TRP A 128 11.65 17.68 11.75
N GLU A 129 11.95 18.86 12.33
CA GLU A 129 10.96 19.61 13.12
C GLU A 129 9.63 19.71 12.38
N LEU A 130 8.60 19.16 13.02
CA LEU A 130 7.24 19.15 12.54
C LEU A 130 6.56 20.46 12.96
N THR A 131 5.80 21.04 12.05
CA THR A 131 4.85 22.10 12.43
C THR A 131 3.77 21.53 13.34
N GLU A 132 3.02 22.41 14.02
CA GLU A 132 1.89 21.99 14.87
C GLU A 132 0.85 21.17 14.08
N ALA A 133 0.52 21.62 12.86
CA ALA A 133 -0.43 20.92 11.99
C ALA A 133 0.07 19.54 11.56
N GLU A 134 1.36 19.42 11.22
CA GLU A 134 1.97 18.13 10.87
C GLU A 134 2.05 17.19 12.07
N SER A 135 2.33 17.71 13.26
CA SER A 135 2.35 16.93 14.49
C SER A 135 0.97 16.36 14.79
N LYS A 136 -0.08 17.20 14.66
CA LYS A 136 -1.47 16.76 14.79
C LYS A 136 -1.84 15.68 13.76
N TYR A 137 -1.38 15.82 12.52
CA TYR A 137 -1.59 14.81 11.48
C TYR A 137 -0.91 13.47 11.82
N VAL A 138 0.36 13.51 12.27
CA VAL A 138 1.12 12.32 12.67
C VAL A 138 0.45 11.60 13.84
N GLU A 139 -0.05 12.31 14.84
CA GLU A 139 -0.77 11.70 15.96
C GLU A 139 -2.09 11.06 15.51
N ALA A 140 -2.84 11.72 14.63
CA ALA A 140 -4.03 11.11 14.02
C ALA A 140 -3.69 9.84 13.21
N TYR A 141 -2.56 9.87 12.48
CA TYR A 141 -2.06 8.74 11.70
C TYR A 141 -1.71 7.54 12.59
N LYS A 142 -0.97 7.77 13.68
CA LYS A 142 -0.65 6.73 14.67
C LYS A 142 -1.91 6.10 15.24
N LYS A 143 -2.87 6.94 15.66
CA LYS A 143 -4.14 6.48 16.21
C LYS A 143 -4.94 5.63 15.21
N SER A 144 -4.99 6.04 13.95
CA SER A 144 -5.64 5.28 12.87
C SER A 144 -5.04 3.88 12.72
N ILE A 145 -3.71 3.77 12.68
CA ILE A 145 -3.03 2.46 12.60
C ILE A 145 -3.30 1.63 13.84
N GLN A 146 -3.19 2.21 15.03
CA GLN A 146 -3.42 1.49 16.29
C GLN A 146 -4.83 0.90 16.35
N ILE A 147 -5.86 1.69 16.03
CA ILE A 147 -7.25 1.22 16.02
C ILE A 147 -7.41 0.05 15.04
N ARG A 148 -6.84 0.14 13.83
CA ARG A 148 -6.93 -0.93 12.83
C ARG A 148 -6.22 -2.20 13.29
N CYS A 149 -5.05 -2.04 13.90
CA CYS A 149 -4.29 -3.12 14.50
C CYS A 149 -5.07 -3.84 15.62
N GLU A 150 -5.72 -3.08 16.51
CA GLU A 150 -6.55 -3.62 17.59
C GLU A 150 -7.80 -4.32 17.05
N TYR A 151 -8.47 -3.73 16.05
CA TYR A 151 -9.62 -4.33 15.36
C TYR A 151 -9.27 -5.72 14.81
N TYR A 152 -8.16 -5.84 14.08
CA TYR A 152 -7.75 -7.13 13.53
C TYR A 152 -7.33 -8.13 14.61
N LEU A 153 -6.61 -7.70 15.65
CA LEU A 153 -6.26 -8.59 16.76
C LEU A 153 -7.48 -9.19 17.45
N ALA A 154 -8.55 -8.41 17.63
CA ALA A 154 -9.79 -8.89 18.24
C ALA A 154 -10.44 -10.00 17.39
N GLN A 155 -10.38 -9.87 16.06
CA GLN A 155 -10.99 -10.82 15.13
C GLN A 155 -10.17 -12.11 14.92
N VAL A 156 -8.86 -12.08 15.18
CA VAL A 156 -8.00 -13.27 15.00
C VAL A 156 -8.49 -14.48 15.77
N GLU A 157 -9.08 -14.30 16.96
CA GLU A 157 -9.54 -15.42 17.78
C GLU A 157 -10.83 -16.04 17.26
N GLU A 158 -11.72 -15.23 16.68
CA GLU A 158 -12.96 -15.66 16.04
C GLU A 158 -12.67 -16.42 14.74
N MET A 159 -11.66 -16.01 13.97
CA MET A 159 -11.30 -16.63 12.69
C MET A 159 -10.73 -18.05 12.81
N LYS A 160 -10.16 -18.43 13.96
CA LYS A 160 -9.69 -19.81 14.19
C LYS A 160 -10.82 -20.84 14.21
N GLN A 161 -12.05 -20.39 14.42
CA GLN A 161 -13.25 -21.24 14.52
C GLN A 161 -14.03 -21.33 13.21
N ILE A 162 -13.58 -20.65 12.15
CA ILE A 162 -14.24 -20.67 10.85
C ILE A 162 -13.71 -21.87 10.06
N GLU A 163 -14.56 -22.86 9.84
CA GLU A 163 -14.31 -23.89 8.82
C GLU A 163 -14.45 -23.26 7.43
N LEU A 164 -13.42 -23.39 6.60
CA LEU A 164 -13.35 -22.92 5.21
C LEU A 164 -13.93 -23.95 4.24
#